data_AF-A0A8E7VBQ3-F1
#
_entry.id   AF-A0A8E7VBQ3-F1
#
_cell.length_a   1.000
_cell.length_b   1.000
_cell.length_c   1.000
_cell.angle_alpha   90.00
_cell.angle_beta   90.00
_cell.angle_gamma   90.00
#
_symmetry.space_group_name_H-M   'P 1'
#
loop_
_entity.id
_entity.type
_entity.pdbx_description
1 polymer ?
#
loop_
_entity_poly.entity_id
_entity_poly.type
_entity_poly.pdbx_seq_one_letter_code
_entity_poly.pdbx_strand_id
1 'polypeptide(L)'
;MYVNPGHHDPSSPDFRGGGSKTTHLPPDAEEVYRRAVPSDSSGNSWFGRNSEGEFYRYQGSNGEVHWNGREKSDRGLKVPKWIRDRFNQMVARVKGSGGKCG
;
A
#
# COMPACT_ATOMS: atom_id res chain seq x y z
N MET A 1 1.18 7.92 -11.80
CA MET A 1 1.54 6.57 -12.27
C MET A 1 2.34 5.86 -11.18
N TYR A 2 2.34 4.52 -11.13
CA TYR A 2 3.22 3.77 -10.22
C TYR A 2 4.62 3.71 -10.83
N VAL A 3 5.65 4.05 -10.06
CA VAL A 3 7.05 4.03 -10.48
C VAL A 3 7.84 3.21 -9.48
N ASN A 4 8.62 2.24 -9.98
CA ASN A 4 9.57 1.48 -9.17
C ASN A 4 10.98 2.06 -9.36
N PRO A 5 11.50 2.86 -8.42
CA PRO A 5 12.85 3.43 -8.52
C PRO A 5 13.96 2.41 -8.23
N GLY A 6 13.66 1.11 -8.11
CA GLY A 6 14.67 0.06 -7.93
C GLY A 6 15.22 -0.08 -6.50
N HIS A 7 15.10 0.92 -5.65
CA HIS A 7 15.64 0.89 -4.27
C HIS A 7 15.14 -0.26 -3.37
N HIS A 8 13.99 -0.84 -3.71
CA HIS A 8 13.35 -1.94 -2.99
C HIS A 8 13.44 -3.29 -3.72
N ASP A 9 14.08 -3.29 -4.89
CA ASP A 9 14.24 -4.45 -5.76
C ASP A 9 15.68 -4.99 -5.62
N PRO A 10 15.89 -6.21 -5.08
CA PRO A 10 17.22 -6.78 -4.90
C PRO A 10 17.96 -7.03 -6.22
N SER A 11 17.27 -7.00 -7.36
CA SER A 11 17.87 -7.11 -8.70
C SER A 11 18.31 -5.76 -9.29
N SER A 12 17.98 -4.64 -8.63
CA SER A 12 18.33 -3.30 -9.09
C SER A 12 19.70 -2.84 -8.58
N PRO A 13 20.50 -2.12 -9.39
CA PRO A 13 21.73 -1.48 -8.92
C PRO A 13 21.48 -0.43 -7.82
N ASP A 14 20.25 0.06 -7.70
CA ASP A 14 19.84 1.05 -6.72
C ASP A 14 19.37 0.45 -5.39
N PHE A 15 19.41 -0.89 -5.24
CA PHE A 15 18.93 -1.59 -4.06
C PHE A 15 19.60 -1.10 -2.78
N ARG A 16 18.80 -0.62 -1.82
CA ARG A 16 19.31 -0.04 -0.56
C ARG A 16 19.48 -1.08 0.56
N GLY A 17 19.47 -2.37 0.22
CA GLY A 17 19.95 -3.45 1.10
C GLY A 17 18.89 -4.22 1.90
N GLY A 18 17.59 -4.00 1.66
CA GLY A 18 16.53 -4.81 2.29
C GLY A 18 16.42 -4.66 3.82
N GLY A 19 15.57 -5.49 4.45
CA GLY A 19 15.44 -5.61 5.91
C GLY A 19 15.08 -4.31 6.65
N SER A 20 15.91 -3.92 7.63
CA SER A 20 15.70 -2.72 8.46
C SER A 20 15.92 -1.39 7.72
N LYS A 21 16.58 -1.42 6.55
CA LYS A 21 16.86 -0.21 5.74
C LYS A 21 15.76 0.06 4.72
N THR A 22 15.33 -0.95 3.98
CA THR A 22 14.25 -0.85 2.99
C THR A 22 13.41 -2.12 2.94
N THR A 23 12.10 -1.99 2.81
CA THR A 23 11.21 -3.15 2.68
C THR A 23 11.27 -3.70 1.27
N HIS A 24 11.46 -5.00 1.06
CA HIS A 24 11.39 -5.58 -0.29
C HIS A 24 10.08 -5.22 -0.99
N LEU A 25 10.16 -4.93 -2.28
CA LEU A 25 8.99 -4.71 -3.12
C LEU A 25 8.26 -6.06 -3.31
N PRO A 26 7.04 -6.24 -2.76
CA PRO A 26 6.32 -7.47 -2.99
C PRO A 26 5.74 -7.51 -4.42
N PRO A 27 5.59 -8.70 -5.02
CA PRO A 27 5.15 -8.84 -6.42
C PRO A 27 3.71 -8.34 -6.65
N ASP A 28 2.88 -8.30 -5.61
CA ASP A 28 1.51 -7.79 -5.62
C ASP A 28 1.43 -6.27 -5.35
N ALA A 29 2.57 -5.58 -5.15
CA ALA A 29 2.59 -4.16 -4.82
C ALA A 29 1.83 -3.29 -5.84
N GLU A 30 1.92 -3.59 -7.13
CA GLU A 30 1.19 -2.85 -8.16
C GLU A 30 -0.32 -3.09 -8.06
N GLU A 31 -0.75 -4.33 -7.87
CA GLU A 31 -2.17 -4.67 -7.72
C GLU A 31 -2.76 -3.99 -6.48
N VAL A 32 -2.04 -4.04 -5.37
CA VAL A 32 -2.45 -3.39 -4.11
C VAL A 32 -2.50 -1.88 -4.26
N TYR A 33 -1.60 -1.27 -5.05
CA TYR A 33 -1.63 0.15 -5.36
C TYR A 33 -2.89 0.54 -6.16
N ARG A 34 -3.34 -0.27 -7.12
CA ARG A 34 -4.58 0.02 -7.89
C ARG A 34 -5.83 0.13 -7.01
N ARG A 35 -5.82 -0.50 -5.83
CA ARG A 35 -6.90 -0.45 -4.84
C ARG A 35 -6.56 0.45 -3.64
N ALA A 36 -5.41 1.13 -3.67
CA ALA A 36 -4.97 1.99 -2.59
C ALA A 36 -5.82 3.25 -2.50
N VAL A 37 -5.94 3.75 -1.27
CA VAL A 37 -6.64 5.00 -0.98
C VAL A 37 -5.63 6.06 -0.58
N PRO A 38 -5.77 7.30 -1.05
CA PRO A 38 -4.92 8.39 -0.59
C PRO A 38 -5.19 8.68 0.89
N SER A 39 -4.15 8.95 1.67
CA SER A 39 -4.27 9.35 3.07
C SER A 39 -4.73 10.79 3.25
N ASP A 40 -4.54 11.61 2.22
CA ASP A 40 -4.79 13.03 2.24
C ASP A 40 -5.12 13.50 0.83
N SER A 41 -5.78 14.66 0.74
CA SER A 41 -6.11 15.30 -0.54
C SER A 41 -4.88 15.72 -1.34
N SER A 42 -3.70 15.78 -0.71
CA SER A 42 -2.45 16.15 -1.37
C SER A 42 -1.86 15.00 -2.19
N GLY A 43 -2.32 13.76 -1.99
CA GLY A 43 -1.86 12.60 -2.75
C GLY A 43 -0.42 12.19 -2.43
N ASN A 44 0.13 12.65 -1.31
CA ASN A 44 1.51 12.41 -0.91
C ASN A 44 1.74 11.01 -0.35
N SER A 45 0.70 10.40 0.21
CA SER A 45 0.77 9.06 0.77
C SER A 45 -0.50 8.30 0.45
N TRP A 46 -0.33 7.01 0.17
CA TRP A 46 -1.39 6.10 -0.21
C TRP A 46 -1.25 4.82 0.59
N PHE A 47 -2.38 4.26 0.99
CA PHE A 47 -2.42 3.01 1.73
C PHE A 47 -3.20 1.98 0.93
N GLY A 48 -2.60 0.83 0.70
CA GLY A 48 -3.26 -0.34 0.12
C GLY A 48 -3.37 -1.46 1.14
N ARG A 49 -4.26 -2.42 0.89
CA ARG A 49 -4.40 -3.64 1.68
C ARG A 49 -4.34 -4.84 0.76
N ASN A 50 -3.44 -5.77 1.04
CA ASN A 50 -3.32 -7.00 0.26
C ASN A 50 -4.40 -8.03 0.63
N SER A 51 -4.44 -9.15 -0.10
CA SER A 51 -5.42 -10.23 0.10
C SER A 51 -5.30 -10.91 1.48
N GLU A 52 -4.10 -10.95 2.05
CA GLU A 52 -3.83 -11.46 3.40
C GLU A 52 -4.21 -10.46 4.51
N GLY A 53 -4.63 -9.27 4.12
CA GLY A 53 -5.06 -8.20 5.01
C GLY A 53 -3.94 -7.33 5.56
N GLU A 54 -2.71 -7.48 5.08
CA GLU A 54 -1.56 -6.65 5.40
C GLU A 54 -1.67 -5.28 4.71
N PHE A 55 -1.27 -4.23 5.43
CA PHE A 55 -1.29 -2.86 4.92
C PHE A 55 0.05 -2.43 4.33
N TYR A 56 -0.04 -1.84 3.15
CA TYR A 56 1.06 -1.32 2.35
C TYR A 56 0.98 0.21 2.31
N ARG A 57 2.12 0.89 2.37
CA ARG A 57 2.25 2.33 2.14
C ARG A 57 3.00 2.58 0.85
N TYR A 58 2.45 3.51 0.08
CA TYR A 58 3.08 4.11 -1.07
C TYR A 58 3.23 5.60 -0.81
N GLN A 59 4.30 6.18 -1.32
CA GLN A 59 4.55 7.61 -1.23
C GLN A 59 4.64 8.20 -2.61
N GLY A 60 3.97 9.35 -2.77
CA GLY A 60 3.89 10.07 -4.02
C GLY A 60 4.55 11.43 -3.91
N SER A 61 5.25 11.83 -4.98
CA SER A 61 5.71 13.21 -5.17
C SER A 61 5.57 13.55 -6.65
N ASN A 62 5.09 14.76 -6.97
CA ASN A 62 4.97 15.26 -8.34
C ASN A 62 4.24 14.32 -9.34
N GLY A 63 3.25 13.55 -8.89
CA GLY A 63 2.43 12.66 -9.74
C GLY A 63 2.99 11.24 -9.93
N GLU A 64 4.17 10.96 -9.38
CA GLU A 64 4.80 9.64 -9.34
C GLU A 64 4.62 9.04 -7.95
N VAL A 65 4.11 7.81 -7.88
CA VAL A 65 3.90 7.09 -6.62
C VAL A 65 4.75 5.83 -6.60
N HIS A 66 5.52 5.63 -5.54
CA HIS A 66 6.39 4.48 -5.39
C HIS A 66 6.11 3.69 -4.12
N TRP A 67 6.50 2.41 -4.12
CA TRP A 67 6.49 1.56 -2.95
C TRP A 67 7.33 2.15 -1.84
N ASN A 68 6.81 2.16 -0.62
CA ASN A 68 7.53 2.71 0.52
C ASN A 68 7.71 1.69 1.66
N GLY A 69 6.71 0.85 1.91
CA GLY A 69 6.87 -0.25 2.86
C GLY A 69 5.57 -0.91 3.30
N ARG A 70 5.68 -1.93 4.14
CA ARG A 70 4.56 -2.74 4.65
C ARG A 70 4.55 -2.89 6.17
N GLU A 71 3.39 -3.20 6.70
CA GLU A 71 3.13 -3.40 8.13
C GLU A 71 4.02 -4.49 8.75
N LYS A 72 4.14 -5.67 8.14
CA LYS A 72 4.93 -6.79 8.66
C LYS A 72 6.38 -6.77 8.15
N SER A 73 6.95 -5.58 8.00
CA SER A 73 8.39 -5.43 7.76
C SER A 73 9.14 -5.24 9.09
N ASP A 74 10.44 -5.50 9.11
CA ASP A 74 11.29 -5.27 10.30
C ASP A 74 11.25 -3.81 10.78
N ARG A 75 11.01 -2.87 9.86
CA ARG A 75 10.84 -1.45 10.16
C ARG A 75 9.47 -1.14 10.77
N GLY A 76 8.46 -1.95 10.45
CA GLY A 76 7.06 -1.70 10.77
C GLY A 76 6.48 -0.50 10.02
N LEU A 77 5.18 -0.55 9.78
CA LEU A 77 4.44 0.58 9.22
C LEU A 77 3.32 0.98 10.18
N LYS A 78 3.35 2.24 10.66
CA LYS A 78 2.26 2.80 11.46
C LYS A 78 1.11 3.20 10.54
N VAL A 79 0.08 2.37 10.48
CA VAL A 79 -1.14 2.65 9.72
C VAL A 79 -2.14 3.40 10.60
N PRO A 80 -2.62 4.60 10.20
CA PRO A 80 -3.65 5.33 10.94
C PRO A 80 -4.93 4.52 11.11
N LYS A 81 -5.59 4.63 12.27
CA LYS A 81 -6.82 3.88 12.58
C LYS A 81 -7.92 4.12 11.53
N TRP A 82 -8.11 5.38 11.11
CA TRP A 82 -9.14 5.74 10.14
C TRP A 82 -8.94 5.11 8.76
N ILE A 83 -7.68 4.83 8.35
CA ILE A 83 -7.39 4.08 7.11
C ILE A 83 -7.88 2.64 7.27
N ARG A 84 -7.58 2.00 8.40
CA ARG A 84 -8.05 0.64 8.68
C ARG A 84 -9.58 0.59 8.68
N ASP A 85 -10.22 1.54 9.34
CA ASP A 85 -11.68 1.65 9.38
C ASP A 85 -12.26 1.84 7.98
N ARG A 86 -11.65 2.69 7.15
CA ARG A 86 -12.05 2.90 5.74
C ARG A 86 -12.00 1.61 4.93
N PHE A 87 -10.91 0.84 5.02
CA PHE A 87 -10.83 -0.46 4.35
C PHE A 87 -11.83 -1.47 4.89
N ASN A 88 -12.07 -1.50 6.20
CA ASN A 88 -13.09 -2.36 6.79
C ASN A 88 -14.50 -1.99 6.30
N GLN A 89 -14.80 -0.70 6.17
CA GLN A 89 -16.05 -0.21 5.59
C GLN A 89 -16.18 -0.57 4.11
N MET A 90 -15.10 -0.47 3.32
CA MET A 90 -15.11 -0.91 1.92
C MET A 90 -15.43 -2.40 1.79
N VAL A 91 -14.79 -3.25 2.60
CA VAL A 91 -15.07 -4.69 2.64
C VAL A 91 -16.51 -4.96 3.08
N ALA A 92 -16.99 -4.29 4.13
CA ALA A 92 -18.36 -4.42 4.61
C ALA A 92 -19.39 -3.98 3.56
N ARG A 93 -19.10 -2.93 2.80
CA ARG A 93 -19.96 -2.46 1.69
C ARG A 93 -20.01 -3.48 0.56
N VAL A 94 -18.88 -4.08 0.18
CA VAL A 94 -18.85 -5.17 -0.81
C VAL A 94 -19.68 -6.37 -0.32
N LYS A 95 -19.56 -6.74 0.95
CA LYS A 95 -20.34 -7.85 1.55
C LYS A 95 -21.83 -7.52 1.73
N GLY A 96 -22.17 -6.28 2.05
CA GLY A 96 -23.55 -5.81 2.25
C GLY A 96 -24.31 -5.51 0.97
N SER A 97 -23.62 -5.30 -0.16
CA SER A 97 -24.24 -5.05 -1.47
C SER A 97 -24.78 -6.33 -2.13
N GLY A 98 -24.51 -7.51 -1.55
CA GLY A 98 -25.09 -8.78 -1.99
C GLY A 98 -26.49 -9.09 -1.42
N GLY A 99 -27.09 -8.16 -0.66
CA GLY A 99 -28.36 -8.35 0.03
C GLY A 99 -29.37 -7.25 -0.24
N LYS A 100 -29.86 -7.15 -1.48
CA LYS A 100 -31.15 -6.52 -1.81
C LYS A 100 -31.68 -7.11 -3.12
N CYS A 101 -32.19 -8.33 -3.02
CA CYS A 101 -33.32 -8.77 -3.82
C CYS A 101 -34.55 -8.33 -3.03
N GLY A 102 -35.30 -7.37 -3.53
CA GLY A 102 -36.55 -6.87 -2.95
C GLY A 102 -37.33 -6.17 -4.03
#